data_AF-D4F645-F1
#
_entry.id   AF-D4F645-F1
#
_cell.length_a   1.000
_cell.length_b   1.000
_cell.length_c   1.000
_cell.angle_alpha   90.00
_cell.angle_beta   90.00
_cell.angle_gamma   90.00
#
_symmetry.space_group_name_H-M   'P 1'
#
loop_
_entity.id
_entity.type
_entity.pdbx_description
1 polymer ?
#
loop_
_entity_poly.entity_id
_entity_poly.type
_entity_poly.pdbx_seq_one_letter_code
_entity_poly.pdbx_strand_id
1 'polypeptide(L)' 'MNKKSLWKLILMLAVPCVIGIIPAPAGLSTLAWVLFGIYLAAIVGLVLKPFPEPVVLLVALAA' A
#
# COMPACT_ATOMS: atom_id res chain seq x y z
N MET A 1 -4.68 19.63 8.33
CA MET A 1 -4.63 18.16 8.51
C MET A 1 -3.87 17.83 9.79
N ASN A 2 -4.41 16.95 10.63
CA ASN A 2 -3.83 16.63 11.94
C ASN A 2 -2.53 15.80 11.74
N LYS A 3 -1.41 16.19 12.38
CA LYS A 3 -0.08 15.56 12.14
C LYS A 3 -0.09 14.02 12.28
N LYS A 4 -0.95 13.50 13.17
CA LYS A 4 -1.11 12.05 13.41
C LYS A 4 -1.72 11.28 12.25
N SER A 5 -2.63 11.90 11.48
CA SER A 5 -3.25 11.29 10.30
C SER A 5 -2.30 11.29 9.10
N LEU A 6 -1.51 12.36 8.95
CA LEU A 6 -0.51 12.47 7.89
C LEU A 6 0.57 11.38 8.00
N TRP A 7 1.04 11.09 9.22
CA TRP A 7 2.04 10.05 9.46
C TRP A 7 1.56 8.64 9.06
N LYS A 8 0.27 8.34 9.30
CA LYS A 8 -0.34 7.06 8.88
C LYS A 8 -0.43 6.93 7.35
N LEU A 9 -0.70 8.03 6.66
CA LEU A 9 -0.79 8.10 5.21
C LEU A 9 0.59 7.88 4.57
N ILE A 10 1.62 8.51 5.13
CA ILE A 10 3.02 8.28 4.74
C ILE A 10 3.40 6.80 4.92
N LEU A 11 3.00 6.19 6.05
CA LEU A 11 3.30 4.77 6.30
C LEU A 11 2.60 3.84 5.31
N MET A 12 1.34 4.15 4.94
CA MET A 12 0.58 3.39 3.95
C MET A 12 1.19 3.48 2.54
N LEU A 13 1.71 4.66 2.17
CA LEU A 13 2.35 4.87 0.85
C LEU A 13 3.79 4.34 0.80
N ALA A 14 4.49 4.30 1.94
CA ALA A 14 5.86 3.79 2.02
C ALA A 14 5.94 2.31 1.66
N VAL A 15 4.94 1.51 2.02
CA VAL A 15 4.90 0.06 1.78
C VAL A 15 4.99 -0.30 0.29
N PRO A 16 4.08 0.17 -0.60
CA PRO A 16 4.17 -0.13 -2.02
C PRO A 16 5.39 0.53 -2.67
N CYS A 17 5.84 1.69 -2.19
CA CYS A 17 7.08 2.31 -2.67
C CYS A 17 8.31 1.42 -2.40
N VAL A 18 8.45 0.88 -1.19
CA VAL A 18 9.57 0.00 -0.84
C VAL A 18 9.52 -1.28 -1.67
N ILE A 19 8.34 -1.88 -1.84
CA ILE A 19 8.17 -3.08 -2.68
C ILE A 19 8.49 -2.78 -4.15
N GLY A 20 8.10 -1.61 -4.66
CA GLY A 20 8.38 -1.21 -6.05
C GLY A 20 9.86 -0.90 -6.35
N ILE A 21 10.65 -0.53 -5.34
CA ILE A 21 12.11 -0.31 -5.48
C ILE A 21 12.87 -1.64 -5.46
N ILE A 22 12.34 -2.65 -4.75
CA ILE A 22 12.95 -3.98 -4.67
C ILE A 22 12.56 -4.77 -5.93
N PRO A 23 13.52 -5.30 -6.71
CA PRO A 23 13.19 -6.13 -7.85
C PRO A 23 12.51 -7.43 -7.41
N ALA A 24 11.59 -7.93 -8.23
CA ALA A 24 10.90 -9.17 -7.97
C ALA A 24 11.90 -10.32 -7.75
N PRO A 25 11.71 -11.16 -6.72
CA PRO A 25 12.59 -12.29 -6.47
C PRO A 25 12.52 -13.30 -7.63
N ALA A 26 13.63 -14.00 -7.87
CA ALA A 26 13.71 -15.03 -8.90
C ALA A 26 12.63 -16.09 -8.71
N GLY A 27 11.90 -16.43 -9.77
CA GLY A 27 10.76 -17.36 -9.73
C GLY A 27 9.40 -16.70 -9.49
N LEU A 28 9.35 -15.38 -9.25
CA LEU A 28 8.11 -14.62 -9.16
C LEU A 28 7.94 -13.69 -10.37
N SER A 29 6.74 -13.66 -10.95
CA SER A 29 6.42 -12.70 -12.02
C SER A 29 6.46 -11.26 -11.51
N THR A 30 7.00 -10.35 -12.32
CA THR A 30 7.02 -8.91 -12.02
C THR A 30 5.64 -8.36 -11.69
N LEU A 31 4.61 -8.81 -12.40
CA LEU A 31 3.23 -8.37 -12.17
C LEU A 31 2.71 -8.88 -10.82
N ALA A 32 3.04 -10.13 -10.46
CA ALA A 32 2.69 -10.69 -9.16
C ALA A 32 3.37 -9.94 -7.99
N TRP A 33 4.59 -9.47 -8.19
CA TRP A 33 5.31 -8.65 -7.20
C TRP A 33 4.66 -7.28 -6.98
N VAL A 34 4.24 -6.62 -8.07
CA VAL A 34 3.51 -5.34 -7.99
C VAL A 34 2.16 -5.53 -7.29
N LEU A 35 1.38 -6.54 -7.69
CA LEU A 35 0.11 -6.86 -7.03
C LEU A 35 0.31 -7.16 -5.54
N PHE A 36 1.35 -7.93 -5.19
CA PHE A 36 1.71 -8.19 -3.80
C PHE A 36 1.93 -6.90 -3.01
N GLY A 37 2.69 -5.94 -3.55
CA GLY A 37 2.90 -4.63 -2.93
C GLY A 37 1.60 -3.83 -2.73
N ILE A 38 0.72 -3.83 -3.73
CA ILE A 38 -0.59 -3.15 -3.67
C ILE A 38 -1.50 -3.80 -2.60
N TYR A 39 -1.57 -5.12 -2.56
CA TYR A 39 -2.34 -5.85 -1.53
C TYR A 39 -1.79 -5.57 -0.13
N LEU A 40 -0.47 -5.53 0.04
CA LEU A 40 0.16 -5.20 1.32
C LEU A 40 -0.17 -3.78 1.76
N ALA A 41 -0.14 -2.81 0.84
CA ALA A 41 -0.55 -1.43 1.07
C ALA A 41 -2.01 -1.32 1.53
N ALA A 42 -2.91 -2.10 0.90
CA ALA A 42 -4.33 -2.14 1.25
C ALA A 42 -4.54 -2.70 2.67
N ILE A 43 -3.87 -3.80 3.03
CA ILE A 43 -3.95 -4.39 4.38
C ILE A 43 -3.44 -3.38 5.43
N VAL A 44 -2.29 -2.75 5.19
CA VAL A 44 -1.73 -1.74 6.09
C VAL A 44 -2.67 -0.54 6.23
N GLY A 45 -3.26 -0.07 5.13
CA GLY A 45 -4.28 0.97 5.13
C GLY A 45 -5.52 0.61 5.96
N LEU A 46 -6.01 -0.62 5.83
CA LEU A 46 -7.15 -1.12 6.62
C LEU A 46 -6.82 -1.23 8.11
N VAL A 47 -5.60 -1.69 8.47
CA VAL A 47 -5.17 -1.82 9.88
C VAL A 47 -4.98 -0.45 10.54
N LEU A 48 -4.38 0.52 9.84
CA LEU A 48 -4.11 1.85 10.39
C LEU A 48 -5.36 2.74 10.50
N LYS A 49 -6.44 2.39 9.78
CA LYS A 49 -7.68 3.16 9.61
C LYS A 49 -7.41 4.67 9.47
N PRO A 50 -6.61 5.13 8.48
CA PRO A 50 -6.41 6.55 8.25
C PRO A 50 -7.66 7.23 7.68
N PHE A 51 -8.50 6.46 6.98
CA PHE A 51 -9.75 6.85 6.32
C PHE A 51 -10.81 5.73 6.48
N PRO A 52 -12.09 5.99 6.15
CA PRO A 52 -13.12 4.95 6.10
C PRO A 52 -12.71 3.82 5.14
N GLU A 53 -13.03 2.58 5.51
CA GLU A 53 -12.67 1.36 4.75
C GLU A 53 -12.97 1.43 3.23
N PRO A 54 -14.08 2.01 2.75
CA PRO A 54 -14.34 2.15 1.31
C PRO A 54 -13.29 2.97 0.57
N VAL A 55 -12.72 4.01 1.21
CA VAL A 55 -11.74 4.91 0.59
C VAL A 55 -10.41 4.20 0.39
N VAL A 56 -10.00 3.36 1.35
CA VAL A 56 -8.77 2.57 1.27
C VAL A 56 -8.84 1.57 0.11
N LEU A 57 -9.99 0.90 -0.05
CA LEU A 57 -10.21 -0.06 -1.12
C LEU A 57 -10.27 0.60 -2.51
N LEU A 58 -10.88 1.79 -2.62
CA LEU A 58 -10.92 2.54 -3.88
C LEU A 58 -9.52 2.97 -4.35
N VAL A 59 -8.64 3.35 -3.44
CA VAL A 59 -7.26 3.70 -3.78
C VAL A 59 -6.47 2.48 -4.26
N ALA A 60 -6.68 1.31 -3.65
CA ALA A 60 -6.05 0.07 -4.10
C ALA A 60 -6.55 -0.38 -5.49
N LEU A 61 -7.81 -0.11 -5.83
CA LEU A 61 -8.41 -0.42 -7.13
C LEU A 61 -7.99 0.56 -8.25
N ALA A 62 -7.61 1.79 -7.90
CA ALA A 62 -7.22 2.82 -8.85
C ALA A 62 -5.75 2.75 -9.28
N ALA A 63 -4.95 1.92 -8.60
CA ALA A 63 -3.52 1.69 -8.85
C ALA A 63 -3.30 0.54 -9.85
#